data_AF-A0AA43UAX3-F1
#
_entry.id   AF-A0AA43UAX3-F1
#
_cell.length_a   1.000
_cell.length_b   1.000
_cell.length_c   1.000
_cell.angle_alpha   90.00
_cell.angle_beta   90.00
_cell.angle_gamma   90.00
#
_symmetry.space_group_name_H-M   'P 1'
#
loop_
_entity.id
_entity.type
_entity.pdbx_description
1 polymer ?
#
loop_
_entity_poly.entity_id
_entity_poly.type
_entity_poly.pdbx_seq_one_letter_code
_entity_poly.pdbx_strand_id
1 'polypeptide(L)' 'MAFSVNDKVKKLVSDPRAKAVLVKHHPALVADPTFPMTYGMSFKSLAAFPQVGMGQEMLDAIEADLQAIGD' A
#
# COMPACT_ATOMS: atom_id res chain seq x y z
N MET A 1 -9.05 -12.91 5.91
CA MET A 1 -7.60 -12.73 6.23
C MET A 1 -7.36 -11.26 6.00
N ALA A 2 -7.20 -10.49 7.07
CA ALA A 2 -7.16 -9.05 6.94
C ALA A 2 -5.88 -8.58 6.22
N PHE A 3 -6.01 -7.59 5.33
CA PHE A 3 -4.86 -6.93 4.72
C PHE A 3 -4.39 -5.80 5.64
N SER A 4 -3.08 -5.62 5.77
CA SER A 4 -2.51 -4.51 6.55
C SER A 4 -1.32 -3.90 5.85
N VAL A 5 -0.91 -2.71 6.25
CA VAL A 5 0.31 -2.06 5.72
C VAL A 5 1.59 -2.84 6.09
N ASN A 6 1.51 -3.74 7.07
CA ASN A 6 2.62 -4.64 7.41
C ASN A 6 2.79 -5.79 6.41
N ASP A 7 1.78 -6.10 5.58
CA ASP A 7 1.89 -7.09 4.52
C ASP A 7 2.84 -6.62 3.41
N LYS A 8 3.37 -7.60 2.68
CA LYS A 8 4.18 -7.32 1.48
C LYS A 8 3.36 -6.56 0.45
N VAL A 9 3.96 -5.56 -0.18
CA VAL A 9 3.33 -4.80 -1.27
C VAL A 9 2.85 -5.76 -2.35
N LYS A 10 3.63 -6.81 -2.67
CA LYS A 10 3.23 -7.87 -3.60
C LYS A 10 1.88 -8.49 -3.26
N LYS A 11 1.62 -8.76 -1.98
CA LYS A 11 0.37 -9.38 -1.53
C LYS A 11 -0.80 -8.40 -1.69
N LEU A 12 -0.60 -7.12 -1.39
CA LEU A 12 -1.62 -6.08 -1.54
C LEU A 12 -1.97 -5.84 -3.02
N VAL A 13 -0.99 -5.80 -3.91
CA VAL A 13 -1.23 -5.57 -5.35
C VAL A 13 -1.77 -6.81 -6.07
N SER A 14 -1.55 -8.00 -5.50
CA SER A 14 -2.10 -9.26 -6.02
C SER A 14 -3.61 -9.36 -5.80
N ASP A 15 -4.16 -8.73 -4.76
CA ASP A 15 -5.61 -8.65 -4.56
C ASP A 15 -6.14 -7.36 -5.21
N PRO A 16 -7.09 -7.44 -6.16
CA PRO A 16 -7.60 -6.27 -6.86
C PRO A 16 -8.27 -5.27 -5.91
N ARG A 17 -8.84 -5.72 -4.78
CA ARG A 17 -9.48 -4.84 -3.77
C ARG A 17 -8.43 -4.03 -3.02
N ALA A 18 -7.39 -4.70 -2.51
CA ALA A 18 -6.29 -4.01 -1.83
C ALA A 18 -5.52 -3.08 -2.78
N LYS A 19 -5.30 -3.49 -4.03
CA LYS A 19 -4.71 -2.62 -5.06
C LYS A 19 -5.57 -1.36 -5.29
N ALA A 20 -6.90 -1.49 -5.33
CA ALA A 20 -7.78 -0.34 -5.53
C ALA A 20 -7.66 0.68 -4.38
N VAL A 21 -7.48 0.22 -3.14
CA VAL A 21 -7.17 1.10 -2.00
C VAL A 21 -5.87 1.87 -2.24
N LEU A 22 -4.80 1.17 -2.63
CA LEU A 22 -3.51 1.82 -2.91
C LEU A 22 -3.61 2.86 -4.04
N VAL A 23 -4.34 2.56 -5.11
CA VAL A 23 -4.57 3.49 -6.23
C VAL A 23 -5.42 4.68 -5.79
N LYS A 24 -6.44 4.47 -4.96
CA LYS A 24 -7.33 5.52 -4.44
C LYS A 24 -6.57 6.54 -3.59
N HIS A 25 -5.69 6.06 -2.72
CA HIS A 25 -4.93 6.93 -1.82
C HIS A 25 -3.66 7.48 -2.48
N HIS A 26 -2.96 6.68 -3.29
CA HIS A 26 -1.68 7.07 -3.88
C HIS A 26 -1.52 6.56 -5.32
N PRO A 27 -2.24 7.13 -6.31
CA PRO A 27 -2.18 6.66 -7.70
C PRO A 27 -0.78 6.78 -8.31
N ALA A 28 -0.04 7.82 -7.93
CA ALA A 28 1.34 8.04 -8.37
C ALA A 28 2.29 6.92 -7.92
N LEU A 29 1.98 6.22 -6.81
CA LEU A 29 2.82 5.13 -6.32
C LEU A 29 2.66 3.92 -7.25
N VAL A 30 1.43 3.60 -7.62
CA VAL A 30 1.14 2.44 -8.47
C VAL A 30 1.57 2.69 -9.92
N ALA A 31 1.58 3.95 -10.36
CA ALA A 31 2.10 4.36 -11.66
C ALA A 31 3.63 4.42 -11.71
N ASP A 32 4.32 4.37 -10.57
CA ASP A 32 5.76 4.51 -10.50
C ASP A 32 6.48 3.27 -11.07
N PRO A 33 7.48 3.43 -11.96
CA PRO A 33 8.19 2.31 -12.57
C PRO A 33 9.04 1.51 -11.56
N THR A 34 9.37 2.08 -10.41
CA THR A 34 10.08 1.40 -9.32
C THR A 34 9.13 0.64 -8.40
N PHE A 35 7.81 0.83 -8.51
CA PHE A 35 6.81 0.16 -7.69
C PHE A 35 6.95 -1.38 -7.67
N PRO A 36 7.22 -2.08 -8.79
CA PRO A 36 7.48 -3.52 -8.76
C PRO A 36 8.71 -3.93 -7.94
N MET A 37 9.71 -3.06 -7.75
CA MET A 37 10.87 -3.34 -6.89
C MET A 37 10.47 -3.37 -5.41
N THR A 38 9.43 -2.62 -5.04
CA THR A 38 8.91 -2.54 -3.67
C THR A 38 8.09 -3.77 -3.28
N TYR A 39 7.78 -4.67 -4.23
CA TYR A 39 7.01 -5.90 -4.01
C TYR A 39 7.65 -6.84 -2.99
N GLY A 40 8.97 -6.80 -2.86
CA GLY A 40 9.70 -7.56 -1.84
C GLY A 40 9.56 -7.02 -0.42
N MET A 41 9.17 -5.75 -0.26
CA MET A 41 9.08 -5.05 1.02
C MET A 41 7.63 -4.98 1.53
N SER A 42 7.48 -4.64 2.81
CA SER A 42 6.18 -4.31 3.40
C SER A 42 5.76 -2.89 3.03
N PHE A 43 4.46 -2.64 2.89
CA PHE A 43 3.94 -1.33 2.50
C PHE A 43 4.32 -0.22 3.51
N LYS A 44 4.35 -0.54 4.80
CA LYS A 44 4.82 0.36 5.87
C LYS A 44 6.26 0.80 5.66
N SER A 45 7.15 -0.10 5.25
CA SER A 45 8.53 0.24 4.93
C SER A 45 8.61 1.14 3.70
N LEU A 46 7.79 0.87 2.68
CA LEU A 46 7.68 1.71 1.49
C LEU A 46 7.26 3.15 1.85
N ALA A 47 6.22 3.29 2.66
CA ALA A 47 5.71 4.58 3.10
C ALA A 47 6.70 5.36 4.00
N ALA A 48 7.60 4.66 4.71
CA ALA A 48 8.64 5.29 5.51
C ALA A 48 9.71 6.00 4.66
N PHE A 49 9.78 5.72 3.34
CA PHE A 49 10.71 6.43 2.47
C PHE A 49 10.17 7.82 2.12
N PRO A 50 10.93 8.89 2.38
CA PRO A 50 10.49 10.26 2.10
C PRO A 50 10.22 10.52 0.62
N GLN A 51 10.89 9.78 -0.28
CA GLN A 51 10.69 9.86 -1.73
C GLN A 51 9.30 9.42 -2.18
N VAL A 52 8.61 8.59 -1.38
CA VAL A 52 7.23 8.18 -1.69
C VAL A 52 6.26 9.31 -1.41
N GLY A 53 6.59 10.23 -0.49
CA GLY A 53 5.69 11.32 -0.10
C GLY A 53 4.45 10.83 0.66
N MET A 54 4.50 9.62 1.23
CA MET A 54 3.42 9.10 2.05
C MET A 54 3.54 9.62 3.48
N GLY A 55 2.62 10.48 3.89
CA GLY A 55 2.51 10.90 5.29
C GLY A 55 1.87 9.81 6.17
N GLN A 56 2.01 9.98 7.48
CA GLN A 56 1.40 9.10 8.49
C GLN A 56 -0.12 9.02 8.33
N GLU A 57 -0.81 10.15 8.15
CA GLU A 57 -2.27 10.18 7.92
C GLU A 57 -2.72 9.33 6.72
N MET A 58 -1.94 9.36 5.63
CA MET A 58 -2.27 8.55 4.46
C MET A 58 -2.05 7.06 4.75
N LEU A 59 -1.00 6.72 5.49
CA LEU A 59 -0.74 5.34 5.91
C LEU A 59 -1.88 4.79 6.78
N ASP A 60 -2.30 5.55 7.78
CA ASP A 60 -3.40 5.19 8.69
C ASP A 60 -4.73 5.04 7.92
N ALA A 61 -5.01 5.92 6.96
CA ALA A 61 -6.19 5.81 6.10
C ALA A 61 -6.14 4.54 5.21
N ILE A 62 -4.98 4.24 4.62
CA ILE A 62 -4.77 3.01 3.83
C ILE A 62 -4.93 1.78 4.73
N GLU A 63 -4.38 1.79 5.95
CA GLU A 63 -4.52 0.68 6.90
C GLU A 63 -6.00 0.42 7.23
N ALA A 64 -6.77 1.46 7.53
CA ALA A 64 -8.20 1.31 7.82
C ALA A 64 -8.98 0.72 6.63
N ASP A 65 -8.74 1.20 5.42
CA ASP A 65 -9.43 0.76 4.20
C ASP A 65 -8.98 -0.68 3.81
N LEU A 66 -7.70 -1.04 4.02
CA LEU A 66 -7.18 -2.40 3.88
C LEU A 66 -7.74 -3.39 4.91
N GLN A 67 -7.93 -2.95 6.16
CA GLN A 67 -8.58 -3.77 7.18
C GLN A 67 -10.05 -4.03 6.83
N ALA A 68 -10.75 -3.02 6.30
CA ALA A 68 -12.17 -3.11 5.95
C ALA A 68 -12.49 -4.10 4.81
N ILE A 69 -11.55 -4.35 3.87
CA ILE A 69 -11.71 -5.35 2.80
C ILE A 69 -11.35 -6.78 3.24
N GLY A 70 -10.75 -6.90 4.42
CA GLY A 70 -10.16 -8.10 4.98
C GLY A 70 -11.07 -8.92 5.89
N ASP A 71 -12.17 -8.29 6.32
CA ASP A 71 -13.31 -8.81 7.09
C ASP A 71 -14.38 -9.40 6.16
#